data_AF-G5S4B7-F1
#
_entry.id   AF-G5S4B7-F1
#
_cell.length_a   1.000
_cell.length_b   1.000
_cell.length_c   1.000
_cell.angle_alpha   90.00
_cell.angle_beta   90.00
_cell.angle_gamma   90.00
#
_symmetry.space_group_name_H-M   'P 1'
#
loop_
_entity.id
_entity.type
_entity.pdbx_description
1 polymer ?
#
loop_
_entity_poly.entity_id
_entity_poly.type
_entity_poly.pdbx_seq_one_letter_code
_entity_poly.pdbx_strand_id
1 'polypeptide(L)'
;MLVNTTPYIYAIGSLLDANGKKVAVDNDTAQKLLMFMPGDEVQVKGNVVKVDSLNDYGELQTWTINQKKAAAPEAKTVPETKTAAGAGKK
;
A
#
# COMPACT_ATOMS: atom_id res chain seq x y z
N MET A 1 -8.52 -7.46 5.00
CA MET A 1 -7.72 -6.68 4.03
C MET A 1 -6.51 -6.14 4.73
N LEU A 2 -5.41 -5.96 4.00
CA LEU A 2 -4.27 -5.16 4.42
C LEU A 2 -4.32 -3.85 3.63
N VAL A 3 -4.22 -2.72 4.32
CA VAL A 3 -4.35 -1.39 3.73
C VAL A 3 -3.12 -0.56 4.11
N ASN A 4 -2.50 0.11 3.14
CA ASN A 4 -1.42 1.04 3.43
C ASN A 4 -2.01 2.39 3.87
N THR A 5 -2.20 2.56 5.17
CA THR A 5 -2.71 3.82 5.74
C THR A 5 -1.57 4.77 6.12
N THR A 6 -0.48 4.80 5.35
CA THR A 6 0.70 5.64 5.60
C THR A 6 1.03 6.44 4.34
N PRO A 7 1.79 7.55 4.45
CA PRO A 7 2.21 8.33 3.29
C PRO A 7 3.45 7.75 2.57
N TYR A 8 3.82 6.49 2.83
CA TYR A 8 5.02 5.86 2.27
C TYR A 8 4.69 4.72 1.33
N ILE A 9 5.55 4.47 0.34
CA ILE A 9 5.51 3.28 -0.52
C ILE A 9 6.34 2.19 0.16
N TYR A 10 5.80 0.98 0.24
CA TYR A 10 6.51 -0.17 0.81
C TYR A 10 6.75 -1.26 -0.22
N ALA A 11 7.90 -1.91 -0.10
CA ALA A 11 8.16 -3.21 -0.72
C ALA A 11 8.03 -4.29 0.37
N ILE A 12 6.94 -5.04 0.36
CA ILE A 12 6.62 -6.07 1.34
C ILE A 12 6.93 -7.45 0.73
N GLY A 13 7.88 -8.17 1.33
CA GLY A 13 8.33 -9.48 0.86
C GLY A 13 7.63 -10.66 1.53
N SER A 14 7.09 -10.48 2.74
CA SER A 14 6.35 -11.55 3.44
C SER A 14 5.34 -10.97 4.44
N LEU A 15 4.22 -11.67 4.59
CA LEU A 15 3.20 -11.38 5.60
C LEU A 15 3.29 -12.45 6.69
N LEU A 16 3.23 -12.06 7.96
CA LEU A 16 3.40 -12.96 9.09
C LEU A 16 2.21 -12.87 10.06
N ASP A 17 1.82 -14.01 10.61
CA ASP A 17 0.82 -14.10 11.68
C ASP A 17 1.42 -13.73 13.07
N ALA A 18 0.59 -13.82 14.11
CA ALA A 18 1.01 -13.56 15.50
C ALA A 18 2.16 -14.46 15.99
N ASN A 19 2.28 -15.67 15.42
CA ASN A 19 3.31 -16.64 15.76
C ASN A 19 4.58 -16.48 14.91
N GLY A 20 4.61 -15.50 14.00
CA GLY A 20 5.71 -15.29 13.06
C GLY A 20 5.70 -16.26 11.87
N LYS A 21 4.60 -16.98 11.63
CA LYS A 21 4.48 -17.88 10.49
C LYS A 21 4.01 -17.11 9.25
N LYS A 22 4.57 -17.47 8.10
CA LYS A 22 4.18 -16.89 6.80
C LYS A 22 2.71 -17.15 6.47
N VAL A 23 2.01 -16.08 6.10
CA VAL A 23 0.67 -16.10 5.51
C VAL A 23 0.82 -16.23 4.00
N ALA A 24 0.18 -17.23 3.42
CA ALA A 24 0.25 -17.46 1.98
C ALA A 24 -0.51 -16.37 1.21
N VAL A 25 0.08 -15.95 0.09
CA VAL A 25 -0.49 -14.99 -0.86
C VAL A 25 -0.39 -15.55 -2.27
N ASP A 26 -1.32 -15.18 -3.15
CA ASP A 26 -1.21 -15.47 -4.58
C ASP A 26 -0.23 -14.52 -5.27
N ASN A 27 0.09 -14.80 -6.54
CA ASN A 27 1.09 -14.06 -7.31
C ASN A 27 0.66 -12.59 -7.50
N ASP A 28 -0.61 -12.35 -7.84
CA ASP A 28 -1.14 -11.01 -8.05
C ASP A 28 -1.03 -10.15 -6.78
N THR A 29 -1.36 -10.73 -5.62
CA THR A 29 -1.19 -10.09 -4.32
C THR A 29 0.27 -9.85 -3.99
N ALA A 30 1.15 -10.83 -4.25
CA ALA A 30 2.58 -10.69 -4.04
C ALA A 30 3.16 -9.54 -4.88
N GLN A 31 2.77 -9.42 -6.15
CA GLN A 31 3.22 -8.33 -7.02
C GLN A 31 2.76 -6.96 -6.52
N LYS A 32 1.50 -6.82 -6.08
CA LYS A 32 1.01 -5.57 -5.48
C LYS A 32 1.76 -5.20 -4.21
N LEU A 33 2.10 -6.20 -3.38
CA LEU A 33 2.84 -5.99 -2.14
C LEU A 33 4.28 -5.50 -2.38
N LEU A 34 4.89 -5.79 -3.52
CA LEU A 34 6.23 -5.29 -3.87
C LEU A 34 6.25 -3.79 -4.17
N MET A 35 5.10 -3.19 -4.49
CA MET A 35 4.93 -1.76 -4.71
C MET A 35 3.66 -1.26 -4.02
N PHE A 36 3.58 -1.46 -2.72
CA PHE A 36 2.38 -1.17 -1.93
C PHE A 36 2.28 0.33 -1.65
N MET A 37 1.52 1.06 -2.46
CA MET A 37 1.43 2.52 -2.44
C MET A 37 0.53 3.03 -1.29
N PRO A 38 0.67 4.29 -0.87
CA PRO A 38 -0.29 4.94 0.02
C PRO A 38 -1.73 4.75 -0.45
N GLY A 39 -2.58 4.23 0.43
CA GLY A 39 -3.99 3.97 0.16
C GLY A 39 -4.29 2.68 -0.60
N ASP A 40 -3.29 1.89 -1.00
CA ASP A 40 -3.53 0.59 -1.62
C ASP A 40 -4.17 -0.40 -0.63
N GLU A 41 -5.03 -1.25 -1.18
CA GLU A 41 -5.73 -2.30 -0.45
C GLU A 41 -5.47 -3.65 -1.12
N VAL A 42 -5.06 -4.64 -0.32
CA VAL A 42 -4.88 -6.02 -0.79
C VAL A 42 -5.66 -7.00 0.09
N GLN A 43 -6.29 -7.97 -0.56
CA GLN A 43 -6.97 -9.05 0.13
C GLN A 43 -5.95 -10.09 0.57
N VAL A 44 -5.95 -10.44 1.86
CA VAL A 44 -5.02 -11.42 2.44
C VAL A 44 -5.81 -12.52 3.14
N LYS A 45 -5.34 -13.76 3.00
CA LYS A 45 -6.00 -14.94 3.57
C LYS A 45 -5.41 -15.26 4.95
N GLY A 46 -5.86 -14.54 5.97
CA GLY A 46 -5.43 -14.76 7.35
C GLY A 46 -5.25 -13.47 8.14
N ASN A 47 -4.98 -13.60 9.44
CA ASN A 47 -4.68 -12.47 10.29
C ASN A 47 -3.18 -12.13 10.19
N VAL A 48 -2.87 -10.97 9.62
CA VAL A 48 -1.50 -10.47 9.47
C VAL A 48 -1.21 -9.53 10.64
N VAL A 49 -0.14 -9.81 11.37
CA VAL A 49 0.30 -9.02 12.54
C VAL A 49 1.65 -8.38 12.31
N LYS A 50 2.50 -9.01 11.47
CA LYS A 50 3.81 -8.46 11.09
C LYS A 50 4.02 -8.56 9.58
N VAL A 51 4.92 -7.73 9.08
CA VAL A 51 5.36 -7.75 7.68
C VAL A 51 6.88 -7.72 7.62
N ASP A 52 7.47 -8.42 6.67
CA ASP A 52 8.86 -8.24 6.28
C ASP A 52 8.89 -7.25 5.12
N SER A 53 9.58 -6.12 5.31
CA SER A 53 9.63 -5.04 4.32
C SER A 53 11.04 -4.49 4.18
N LEU A 54 11.37 -4.04 2.97
CA LEU A 54 12.64 -3.36 2.70
C LEU A 54 12.62 -1.95 3.28
N ASN A 55 13.67 -1.59 4.00
CA ASN A 55 13.93 -0.20 4.37
C ASN A 55 14.56 0.57 3.20
N ASP A 56 14.83 1.86 3.41
CA ASP A 56 15.39 2.76 2.38
C ASP A 56 16.77 2.33 1.86
N TYR A 57 17.49 1.49 2.60
CA TYR A 57 18.78 0.91 2.22
C TYR A 57 18.65 -0.44 1.51
N GLY A 58 17.43 -0.94 1.32
CA GLY A 58 17.16 -2.24 0.70
C GLY A 58 17.35 -3.42 1.65
N GLU A 59 17.41 -3.20 2.97
CA GLU A 59 17.53 -4.28 3.95
C GLU A 59 16.15 -4.77 4.38
N LEU A 60 15.98 -6.10 4.42
CA LEU A 60 14.73 -6.72 4.86
C LEU A 60 14.62 -6.68 6.38
N GLN A 61 13.57 -6.05 6.90
CA GLN A 61 13.29 -5.92 8.33
C GLN A 61 11.85 -6.33 8.64
N THR A 62 11.63 -6.88 9.83
CA THR A 62 10.30 -7.30 10.30
C THR A 62 9.66 -6.22 11.16
N TRP A 63 8.44 -5.81 10.80
CA TRP A 63 7.69 -4.75 11.48
C TRP A 63 6.35 -5.27 11.99
N THR A 64 5.98 -4.89 13.22
CA THR A 64 4.62 -5.11 13.72
C THR A 64 3.72 -3.98 13.23
N ILE A 65 2.62 -4.32 12.58
CA ILE A 65 1.71 -3.34 11.95
C ILE A 65 0.62 -2.88 12.93
N ASN A 66 -0.13 -1.85 12.55
CA ASN A 66 -1.25 -1.27 13.31
C ASN A 66 -0.88 -0.76 14.72
N GLN A 67 0.38 -0.41 14.96
CA GLN A 67 0.86 0.14 16.24
C GLN A 67 0.72 1.67 16.33
N LYS A 68 0.61 2.35 15.20
CA LYS A 68 0.56 3.82 15.11
C LYS A 68 -0.76 4.28 14.49
N LYS A 69 -1.13 5.53 14.75
CA LYS A 69 -2.31 6.16 14.15
C LYS A 69 -2.16 6.18 12.61
N ALA A 70 -3.23 5.81 11.92
CA ALA A 70 -3.32 5.91 10.46
C ALA A 70 -3.18 7.37 9.97
N ALA A 71 -2.54 7.56 8.83
CA ALA A 71 -2.52 8.83 8.13
C ALA A 71 -3.94 9.21 7.67
N ALA A 72 -4.23 10.50 7.61
CA ALA A 72 -5.43 10.98 6.94
C ALA A 72 -5.33 10.61 5.44
N PRO A 73 -6.42 10.19 4.79
CA PRO A 73 -6.40 9.83 3.38
C PRO A 73 -5.89 11.01 2.55
N GLU A 74 -4.86 10.77 1.73
CA GLU A 74 -4.40 11.76 0.76
C GLU A 74 -5.50 11.96 -0.30
N ALA A 75 -5.93 13.20 -0.48
CA ALA A 75 -6.87 13.54 -1.53
C ALA A 75 -6.19 13.24 -2.87
N LYS A 76 -6.73 12.29 -3.64
CA LYS A 76 -6.35 12.08 -5.04
C LYS A 76 -6.71 13.34 -5.82
N THR A 77 -5.82 14.33 -5.87
CA THR A 77 -5.96 15.47 -6.78
C THR A 77 -5.68 14.97 -8.18
N VAL A 78 -6.74 14.60 -8.89
CA VAL A 78 -6.70 14.54 -10.35
C VAL A 78 -6.50 15.97 -10.85
N PRO A 79 -5.50 16.28 -11.69
CA PRO A 79 -5.48 17.56 -12.38
C PRO A 79 -6.63 17.56 -13.39
N GLU A 80 -7.66 18.36 -13.15
CA GLU A 80 -8.69 18.66 -14.15
C GLU A 80 -8.00 19.25 -15.38
N THR A 81 -7.98 18.48 -16.48
CA THR A 81 -7.72 19.04 -17.80
C THR A 81 -8.85 20.02 -18.12
N LYS A 82 -8.54 21.31 -17.98
CA LYS A 82 -9.40 22.41 -18.42
C LYS A 82 -9.62 22.32 -19.94
N THR A 83 -10.65 21.61 -20.39
CA THR A 83 -11.15 21.73 -21.76
C THR A 83 -11.77 23.12 -21.90
N ALA A 84 -11.03 24.07 -22.48
CA ALA A 84 -11.59 25.34 -22.91
C ALA A 84 -12.44 25.12 -24.16
N ALA A 85 -13.74 24.89 -23.98
CA ALA A 85 -14.74 25.13 -25.00
C ALA A 85 -14.94 26.65 -25.12
N GLY A 86 -14.35 27.25 -26.15
CA GLY A 86 -14.61 28.63 -26.56
C GLY A 86 -15.26 28.65 -27.93
N ALA A 87 -16.59 28.70 -27.97
CA ALA A 87 -17.34 29.03 -29.16
C ALA A 87 -17.15 30.51 -29.52
N GLY A 88 -16.87 30.81 -30.79
CA GLY A 88 -16.78 32.18 -31.31
C GLY A 88 -17.25 32.24 -32.76
N LYS A 89 -18.53 32.58 -32.96
CA LYS A 89 -19.14 33.01 -34.23
C LYS A 89 -18.52 34.33 -34.69
N LYS A 90 -18.09 34.42 -35.96
CA LYS A 90 -18.58 35.37 -36.99
C LYS A 90 -17.89 35.11 -38.31
#